data_AF-A0A497FI40-F1
#
_entry.id   AF-A0A497FI40-F1
#
_cell.length_a   1.000
_cell.length_b   1.000
_cell.length_c   1.000
_cell.angle_alpha   90.00
_cell.angle_beta   90.00
_cell.angle_gamma   90.00
#
_symmetry.space_group_name_H-M   'P 1'
#
loop_
_entity.id
_entity.type
_entity.pdbx_description
1 polymer ?
#
loop_
_entity_poly.entity_id
_entity_poly.type
_entity_poly.pdbx_seq_one_letter_code
_entity_poly.pdbx_strand_id
1 'polypeptide(L)'
;MLREVLEEVLKTLIKCFLVLGHSRLHFLGCIFLLFAATYSALFYAGFDIKLRPKIGIVKIRQKWGVKSFVYLIACLLLKILFEFSGFTLVIVPGILAFKVSLLLDGILPAFFGIPAAYGIGLGAAFSDIIHNGYSARSMSYIYWGIASYNILFKFYGEYPDMRSLKSWLSYTYGWWCWAIGTSIVWTTTIVLEGIIPLEVAWSAYLGLLTLVMMTLYMLNIVFLYLLYPIFKKYDLYWKDIPNFYAYTYVFP
;
A
#
# COMPACT_ATOMS: atom_id res chain seq x y z
N MET A 1 -21.42 21.26 -3.48
CA MET A 1 -21.59 20.24 -2.43
C MET A 1 -20.36 19.35 -2.21
N LEU A 2 -20.06 18.33 -3.03
CA LEU A 2 -18.91 17.42 -2.74
C LEU A 2 -17.56 18.15 -2.67
N ARG A 3 -17.33 19.09 -3.59
CA ARG A 3 -16.15 19.95 -3.61
C ARG A 3 -15.96 20.71 -2.29
N GLU A 4 -16.99 21.43 -1.85
CA GLU A 4 -16.94 22.22 -0.61
C GLU A 4 -16.67 21.33 0.61
N VAL A 5 -17.30 20.16 0.67
CA VAL A 5 -17.05 19.18 1.74
C VAL A 5 -15.59 18.75 1.76
N LEU A 6 -15.01 18.39 0.61
CA LEU A 6 -13.61 17.98 0.53
C LEU A 6 -12.64 19.11 0.87
N GLU A 7 -12.93 20.35 0.43
CA GLU A 7 -12.13 21.52 0.80
C GLU A 7 -12.15 21.76 2.31
N GLU A 8 -13.31 21.66 2.96
CA GLU A 8 -13.41 21.81 4.41
C GLU A 8 -12.75 20.67 5.19
N VAL A 9 -12.85 19.43 4.71
CA VAL A 9 -12.09 18.31 5.28
C VAL A 9 -10.60 18.55 5.15
N LEU A 10 -10.11 18.96 3.97
CA LEU A 10 -8.70 19.25 3.75
C LEU A 10 -8.19 20.38 4.67
N LYS A 11 -8.93 21.48 4.76
CA LYS A 11 -8.61 22.60 5.66
C LYS A 11 -8.56 22.13 7.12
N THR A 12 -9.48 21.28 7.52
CA THR A 12 -9.53 20.72 8.89
C THR A 12 -8.32 19.83 9.15
N LEU A 13 -7.97 18.93 8.23
CA LEU A 13 -6.78 18.08 8.33
C LEU A 13 -5.51 18.92 8.44
N ILE A 14 -5.35 19.94 7.60
CA ILE A 14 -4.22 20.88 7.64
C ILE A 14 -4.11 21.54 9.01
N LYS A 15 -5.23 22.07 9.55
CA LYS A 15 -5.26 22.67 10.89
C LYS A 15 -4.86 21.67 11.98
N CYS A 16 -5.35 20.44 11.91
CA CYS A 16 -4.98 19.38 12.85
C CYS A 16 -3.48 19.09 12.81
N PHE A 17 -2.88 18.96 11.62
CA PHE A 17 -1.44 18.70 11.51
C PHE A 17 -0.57 19.87 11.95
N LEU A 18 -1.02 21.11 11.70
CA LEU A 18 -0.37 22.32 12.20
C LEU A 18 -0.29 22.33 13.73
N VAL A 19 -1.36 21.90 14.42
CA VAL A 19 -1.39 21.80 15.90
C VAL A 19 -0.40 20.76 16.43
N LEU A 20 -0.18 19.67 15.70
CA LEU A 20 0.79 18.62 16.11
C LEU A 20 2.26 19.06 15.95
N GLY A 21 2.52 20.03 15.07
CA GLY A 21 3.82 20.64 14.83
C GLY A 21 4.68 19.85 13.83
N HIS A 22 5.12 20.52 12.76
CA HIS A 22 5.79 19.89 11.62
C HIS A 22 7.08 19.14 12.01
N SER A 23 7.93 19.73 12.86
CA SER A 23 9.18 19.09 13.27
C SER A 23 8.94 17.82 14.09
N ARG A 24 7.89 17.79 14.92
CA ARG A 24 7.51 16.60 15.70
C ARG A 24 6.97 15.49 14.79
N LEU A 25 6.09 15.86 13.85
CA LEU A 25 5.57 14.93 12.86
C LEU A 25 6.69 14.36 11.99
N HIS A 26 7.65 15.18 11.57
CA HIS A 26 8.80 14.72 10.80
C HIS A 26 9.71 13.79 11.59
N PHE A 27 9.99 14.12 12.86
CA PHE A 27 10.75 13.24 13.74
C PHE A 27 10.07 11.87 13.90
N LEU A 28 8.74 11.85 14.12
CA LEU A 28 7.97 10.61 14.11
C LEU A 28 8.07 9.89 12.76
N GLY A 29 7.98 10.63 11.65
CA GLY A 29 8.18 10.08 10.30
C GLY A 29 9.51 9.36 10.11
N CYS A 30 10.61 9.97 10.57
CA CYS A 30 11.93 9.36 10.54
C CYS A 30 12.00 8.09 11.40
N ILE A 31 11.35 8.06 12.57
CA ILE A 31 11.24 6.83 13.37
C ILE A 31 10.47 5.75 12.61
N PHE A 32 9.36 6.10 11.97
CA PHE A 32 8.58 5.17 11.15
C PHE A 32 9.38 4.63 9.97
N LEU A 33 10.25 5.44 9.34
CA LEU A 33 11.17 4.94 8.30
C LEU A 33 12.12 3.86 8.82
N LEU A 34 12.62 3.96 10.05
CA LEU A 34 13.47 2.93 10.66
C LEU A 34 12.70 1.62 10.86
N PHE A 35 11.46 1.71 11.38
CA PHE A 35 10.59 0.54 11.51
C PHE A 35 10.23 -0.07 10.16
N ALA A 36 9.91 0.76 9.17
CA ALA A 36 9.65 0.35 7.79
C ALA A 36 10.85 -0.40 7.22
N ALA A 37 12.06 0.19 7.29
CA ALA A 37 13.29 -0.44 6.81
C ALA A 37 13.56 -1.79 7.49
N THR A 38 13.37 -1.86 8.81
CA THR A 38 13.56 -3.09 9.60
C THR A 38 12.58 -4.17 9.18
N TYR A 39 11.29 -3.83 9.08
CA TYR A 39 10.25 -4.76 8.64
C TYR A 39 10.50 -5.26 7.22
N SER A 40 10.93 -4.37 6.32
CA SER A 40 11.28 -4.73 4.95
C SER A 40 12.48 -5.65 4.88
N ALA A 41 13.53 -5.39 5.66
CA ALA A 41 14.69 -6.27 5.75
C ALA A 41 14.30 -7.68 6.22
N LEU A 42 13.43 -7.77 7.24
CA LEU A 42 12.87 -9.05 7.69
C LEU A 42 12.09 -9.74 6.58
N PHE A 43 11.19 -9.01 5.91
CA PHE A 43 10.37 -9.52 4.81
C PHE A 43 11.24 -10.09 3.67
N TYR A 44 12.28 -9.36 3.25
CA TYR A 44 13.20 -9.81 2.20
C TYR A 44 14.06 -11.00 2.62
N ALA A 45 14.41 -11.10 3.90
CA ALA A 45 15.06 -12.28 4.45
C ALA A 45 14.09 -13.49 4.60
N GLY A 46 12.83 -13.35 4.19
CA GLY A 46 11.81 -14.39 4.26
C GLY A 46 11.21 -14.56 5.65
N PHE A 47 11.36 -13.56 6.52
CA PHE A 47 10.77 -13.53 7.85
C PHE A 47 9.57 -12.60 7.89
N ASP A 48 8.73 -12.83 8.89
CA ASP A 48 7.56 -12.03 9.12
C ASP A 48 7.15 -11.99 10.58
N ILE A 49 6.44 -10.93 10.95
CA ILE A 49 5.89 -10.73 12.28
C ILE A 49 4.44 -11.20 12.25
N LYS A 50 4.16 -12.29 12.97
CA LYS A 50 2.81 -12.82 13.15
C LYS A 50 2.29 -12.30 14.48
N LEU A 51 1.10 -11.68 14.47
CA LEU A 51 0.46 -11.17 15.70
C LEU A 51 -0.52 -12.17 16.32
N ARG A 52 -0.99 -13.15 15.54
CA ARG A 52 -1.96 -14.18 15.96
C ARG A 52 -1.64 -15.53 15.32
N PRO A 53 -1.84 -16.68 15.98
CA PRO A 53 -2.36 -16.82 17.35
C PRO A 53 -1.38 -16.44 18.46
N LYS A 54 -0.08 -16.40 18.17
CA LYS A 54 0.95 -15.93 19.10
C LYS A 54 1.78 -14.84 18.42
N ILE A 55 2.17 -13.81 19.17
CA ILE A 55 3.13 -12.82 18.70
C ILE A 55 4.48 -13.52 18.55
N GLY A 56 5.08 -13.45 17.37
CA GLY A 56 6.38 -14.06 17.13
C GLY A 56 6.89 -13.84 15.71
N ILE A 57 8.14 -14.24 15.49
CA ILE A 57 8.77 -14.19 14.17
C ILE A 57 8.57 -15.54 13.49
N VAL A 58 7.97 -15.50 12.30
CA VAL A 58 7.74 -16.67 11.45
C VAL A 58 8.58 -16.58 10.18
N LYS A 59 9.03 -17.73 9.67
CA LYS A 59 9.60 -17.84 8.33
C LYS A 59 8.47 -18.08 7.34
N ILE A 60 8.37 -17.21 6.34
CA ILE A 60 7.47 -17.37 5.21
C ILE A 60 8.15 -18.28 4.19
N ARG A 61 7.48 -19.37 3.83
CA ARG A 61 7.83 -20.17 2.66
C ARG A 61 6.78 -19.92 1.58
N GLN A 62 7.14 -19.11 0.59
CA GLN A 62 6.31 -18.87 -0.60
C GLN A 62 6.64 -19.93 -1.65
N LYS A 63 5.61 -20.56 -2.22
CA LYS A 63 5.76 -21.45 -3.37
C LYS A 63 5.91 -20.62 -4.65
N TRP A 64 7.11 -20.62 -5.20
CA TRP A 64 7.43 -20.00 -6.49
C TRP A 64 7.17 -20.97 -7.63
N GLY A 65 5.89 -21.13 -8.00
CA GLY A 65 5.48 -21.88 -9.19
C GLY A 65 5.23 -20.97 -10.39
N VAL A 66 5.01 -21.55 -11.56
CA VAL A 66 4.72 -20.82 -12.82
C VAL A 66 3.63 -19.76 -12.62
N LYS A 67 2.52 -20.12 -11.95
CA LYS A 67 1.41 -19.21 -11.67
C LYS A 67 1.81 -17.98 -10.83
N SER A 68 2.67 -18.18 -9.81
CA SER A 68 3.21 -17.08 -9.00
C SER A 68 4.05 -16.12 -9.84
N PHE A 69 4.91 -16.66 -10.72
CA PHE A 69 5.70 -15.86 -11.65
C PHE A 69 4.83 -15.10 -12.63
N VAL A 70 3.78 -15.73 -13.19
CA VAL A 70 2.81 -15.05 -14.07
C VAL A 70 2.15 -13.88 -13.35
N TYR A 71 1.72 -14.04 -12.09
CA TYR A 71 1.14 -12.93 -11.32
C TYR A 71 2.13 -11.80 -11.05
N LEU A 72 3.37 -12.13 -10.69
CA LEU A 72 4.41 -11.13 -10.49
C LEU A 72 4.64 -10.30 -11.76
N ILE A 73 4.87 -10.98 -12.89
CA ILE A 73 5.15 -10.31 -14.17
C ILE A 73 3.94 -9.54 -14.67
N ALA A 74 2.74 -10.09 -14.57
CA ALA A 74 1.51 -9.40 -14.96
C ALA A 74 1.30 -8.13 -14.14
N CYS A 75 1.45 -8.19 -12.82
CA CYS A 75 1.34 -7.03 -11.94
C CYS A 75 2.43 -5.98 -12.21
N LEU A 76 3.66 -6.43 -12.46
CA LEU A 76 4.78 -5.54 -12.82
C LEU A 76 4.49 -4.78 -14.10
N LEU A 77 4.14 -5.49 -15.17
CA LEU A 77 3.83 -4.88 -16.46
C LEU A 77 2.61 -3.97 -16.37
N LEU A 78 1.56 -4.41 -15.67
CA LEU A 78 0.36 -3.61 -15.49
C LEU A 78 0.67 -2.31 -14.73
N LYS A 79 1.45 -2.37 -13.65
CA LYS A 79 1.86 -1.19 -12.90
C LYS A 79 2.66 -0.24 -13.79
N ILE A 80 3.64 -0.76 -14.54
CA ILE A 80 4.43 0.04 -15.48
C ILE A 80 3.51 0.72 -16.50
N LEU A 81 2.66 -0.03 -17.20
CA LEU A 81 1.75 0.51 -18.20
C LEU A 81 0.85 1.63 -17.63
N PHE A 82 0.31 1.46 -16.43
CA PHE A 82 -0.50 2.51 -15.81
C PHE A 82 0.31 3.74 -15.38
N GLU A 83 1.53 3.57 -14.89
CA GLU A 83 2.40 4.70 -14.56
C GLU A 83 2.78 5.49 -15.81
N PHE A 84 3.09 4.82 -16.93
CA PHE A 84 3.46 5.44 -18.21
C PHE A 84 2.29 6.05 -18.97
N SER A 85 1.09 5.47 -18.88
CA SER A 85 -0.09 6.06 -19.51
C SER A 85 -0.49 7.41 -18.91
N GLY A 86 0.04 7.75 -17.72
CA GLY A 86 -0.33 8.97 -17.01
C GLY A 86 -1.79 9.02 -16.60
N PHE A 87 -2.51 7.90 -16.69
CA PHE A 87 -3.96 7.87 -16.51
C PHE A 87 -4.33 8.22 -15.07
N THR A 88 -4.91 9.41 -14.93
CA THR A 88 -5.24 10.02 -13.65
C THR A 88 -6.76 10.09 -13.53
N LEU A 89 -7.29 9.51 -12.46
CA LEU A 89 -8.70 9.62 -12.13
C LEU A 89 -8.91 10.91 -11.34
N VAL A 90 -9.62 11.85 -11.95
CA VAL A 90 -10.03 13.11 -11.30
C VAL A 90 -11.38 12.87 -10.64
N ILE A 91 -11.41 12.87 -9.31
CA ILE A 91 -12.65 12.72 -8.53
C ILE A 91 -13.31 14.08 -8.37
N VAL A 92 -12.52 15.09 -7.98
CA VAL A 92 -12.98 16.48 -7.90
C VAL A 92 -11.91 17.37 -8.54
N PRO A 93 -12.20 18.03 -9.68
CA PRO A 93 -11.25 18.89 -10.37
C PRO A 93 -10.62 19.94 -9.45
N GLY A 94 -9.29 20.04 -9.51
CA GLY A 94 -8.49 20.99 -8.73
C GLY A 94 -8.28 20.64 -7.25
N ILE A 95 -8.86 19.55 -6.74
CA ILE A 95 -8.75 19.16 -5.33
C ILE A 95 -8.22 17.74 -5.18
N LEU A 96 -8.85 16.78 -5.87
CA LEU A 96 -8.58 15.37 -5.65
C LEU A 96 -8.50 14.63 -6.99
N ALA A 97 -7.27 14.24 -7.30
CA ALA A 97 -6.95 13.39 -8.43
C ALA A 97 -5.83 12.44 -8.02
N PHE A 98 -5.86 11.22 -8.54
CA PHE A 98 -4.80 10.24 -8.29
C PHE A 98 -4.61 9.33 -9.49
N LYS A 99 -3.40 8.79 -9.64
CA LYS A 99 -3.11 7.82 -10.69
C LYS A 99 -3.93 6.56 -10.46
N VAL A 100 -4.55 6.04 -11.52
CA VAL A 100 -5.32 4.80 -11.45
C VAL A 100 -4.48 3.61 -11.03
N SER A 101 -3.16 3.67 -11.25
CA SER A 101 -2.20 2.69 -10.73
C SER A 101 -2.31 2.48 -9.21
N LEU A 102 -2.72 3.48 -8.42
CA LEU A 102 -2.87 3.37 -6.96
C LEU A 102 -4.07 2.50 -6.54
N LEU A 103 -5.06 2.30 -7.41
CA LEU A 103 -6.15 1.36 -7.15
C LEU A 103 -5.63 -0.08 -7.14
N LEU A 104 -4.68 -0.40 -8.03
CA LEU A 104 -4.11 -1.74 -8.12
C LEU A 104 -3.39 -2.15 -6.85
N ASP A 105 -2.73 -1.19 -6.21
CA ASP A 105 -1.93 -1.38 -4.99
C ASP A 105 -2.78 -1.95 -3.84
N GLY A 106 -4.06 -1.57 -3.78
CA GLY A 106 -5.02 -2.06 -2.79
C GLY A 106 -5.67 -3.40 -3.10
N ILE A 107 -5.77 -3.76 -4.39
CA ILE A 107 -6.61 -4.86 -4.87
C ILE A 107 -5.78 -6.09 -5.20
N LEU A 108 -4.74 -5.94 -6.02
CA LEU A 108 -4.01 -7.09 -6.57
C LEU A 108 -3.22 -7.86 -5.50
N PRO A 109 -2.57 -7.23 -4.50
CA PRO A 109 -1.91 -7.98 -3.43
C PRO A 109 -2.91 -8.80 -2.60
N ALA A 110 -4.17 -8.36 -2.48
CA ALA A 110 -5.20 -9.14 -1.79
C ALA A 110 -5.62 -10.40 -2.57
N PHE A 111 -5.64 -10.33 -3.90
CA PHE A 111 -6.06 -11.45 -4.76
C PHE A 111 -4.93 -12.39 -5.18
N PHE A 112 -3.72 -11.89 -5.37
CA PHE A 112 -2.57 -12.66 -5.87
C PHE A 112 -1.45 -12.84 -4.84
N GLY A 113 -1.54 -12.16 -3.69
CA GLY A 113 -0.59 -12.27 -2.58
C GLY A 113 0.76 -11.61 -2.83
N ILE A 114 1.79 -12.11 -2.15
CA ILE A 114 3.19 -11.68 -2.23
C ILE A 114 3.70 -11.52 -3.68
N PRO A 115 3.44 -12.43 -4.65
CA PRO A 115 3.88 -12.19 -6.02
C PRO A 115 3.38 -10.88 -6.62
N ALA A 116 2.13 -10.48 -6.35
CA ALA A 116 1.62 -9.18 -6.81
C ALA A 116 2.19 -8.01 -6.02
N ALA A 117 2.46 -8.17 -4.72
CA ALA A 117 3.17 -7.16 -3.92
C ALA A 117 4.56 -6.86 -4.51
N TYR A 118 5.31 -7.90 -4.89
CA TYR A 118 6.58 -7.75 -5.63
C TYR A 118 6.35 -7.11 -6.99
N GLY A 119 5.40 -7.61 -7.78
CA GLY A 119 5.13 -7.08 -9.12
C GLY A 119 4.81 -5.59 -9.10
N ILE A 120 3.87 -5.16 -8.26
CA ILE A 120 3.48 -3.76 -8.13
C ILE A 120 4.63 -2.90 -7.59
N GLY A 121 5.29 -3.32 -6.51
CA GLY A 121 6.36 -2.51 -5.91
C GLY A 121 7.57 -2.38 -6.82
N LEU A 122 7.99 -3.46 -7.51
CA LEU A 122 9.03 -3.41 -8.53
C LEU A 122 8.59 -2.57 -9.72
N GLY A 123 7.35 -2.73 -10.20
CA GLY A 123 6.82 -1.94 -11.30
C GLY A 123 6.83 -0.44 -10.99
N ALA A 124 6.43 -0.05 -9.78
CA ALA A 124 6.49 1.34 -9.33
C ALA A 124 7.93 1.86 -9.25
N ALA A 125 8.85 1.07 -8.69
CA ALA A 125 10.27 1.42 -8.62
C ALA A 125 10.87 1.62 -10.01
N PHE A 126 10.66 0.67 -10.94
CA PHE A 126 11.16 0.77 -12.30
C PHE A 126 10.55 1.94 -13.06
N SER A 127 9.24 2.14 -12.96
CA SER A 127 8.59 3.30 -13.56
C SER A 127 9.18 4.61 -13.05
N ASP A 128 9.43 4.73 -11.76
CA ASP A 128 10.01 5.95 -11.19
C ASP A 128 11.46 6.17 -11.67
N ILE A 129 12.28 5.11 -11.67
CA ILE A 129 13.66 5.17 -12.16
C ILE A 129 13.71 5.61 -13.63
N ILE A 130 12.80 5.10 -14.46
CA ILE A 130 12.77 5.46 -15.88
C ILE A 130 12.34 6.92 -16.09
N HIS A 131 11.35 7.42 -15.33
CA HIS A 131 10.86 8.80 -15.52
C HIS A 131 11.75 9.85 -14.88
N ASN A 132 12.36 9.55 -13.72
CA ASN A 132 12.94 10.55 -12.84
C ASN A 132 14.39 10.24 -12.44
N GLY A 133 14.96 9.15 -12.94
CA GLY A 133 16.25 8.65 -12.52
C GLY A 133 16.19 7.95 -11.15
N TYR A 134 17.31 7.34 -10.78
CA TYR A 134 17.43 6.65 -9.49
C TYR A 134 17.46 7.66 -8.34
N SER A 135 16.55 7.49 -7.37
CA SER A 135 16.37 8.40 -6.23
C SER A 135 15.97 7.65 -4.95
N ALA A 136 15.95 8.35 -3.80
CA ALA A 136 15.47 7.77 -2.54
C ALA A 136 13.97 7.45 -2.60
N ARG A 137 13.19 8.19 -3.39
CA ARG A 137 11.80 7.89 -3.72
C ARG A 137 11.69 6.60 -4.50
N SER A 138 12.51 6.39 -5.53
CA SER A 138 12.50 5.12 -6.27
C SER A 138 12.81 3.94 -5.35
N MET A 139 13.78 4.12 -4.44
CA MET A 139 14.11 3.14 -3.41
C MET A 139 12.98 2.93 -2.41
N SER A 140 12.10 3.91 -2.19
CA SER A 140 10.93 3.77 -1.29
C SER A 140 9.90 2.76 -1.74
N TYR A 141 9.78 2.55 -3.04
CA TYR A 141 8.95 1.45 -3.56
C TYR A 141 9.57 0.09 -3.29
N ILE A 142 10.90 0.00 -3.27
CA ILE A 142 11.63 -1.23 -2.96
C ILE A 142 11.62 -1.47 -1.45
N TYR A 143 12.06 -0.53 -0.61
CA TYR A 143 12.06 -0.78 0.82
C TYR A 143 10.63 -0.89 1.35
N TRP A 144 9.77 0.12 1.20
CA TRP A 144 8.45 0.11 1.83
C TRP A 144 7.34 -0.39 0.92
N GLY A 145 7.33 -0.06 -0.37
CA GLY A 145 6.25 -0.43 -1.28
C GLY A 145 5.92 -1.92 -1.25
N ILE A 146 6.88 -2.77 -1.62
CA ILE A 146 6.71 -4.24 -1.65
C ILE A 146 6.32 -4.80 -0.27
N ALA A 147 7.07 -4.43 0.78
CA ALA A 147 6.84 -4.97 2.12
C ALA A 147 5.49 -4.51 2.70
N SER A 148 5.10 -3.26 2.45
CA SER A 148 3.83 -2.69 2.92
C SER A 148 2.63 -3.33 2.23
N TYR A 149 2.72 -3.69 0.95
CA TYR A 149 1.65 -4.44 0.26
C TYR A 149 1.42 -5.84 0.86
N ASN A 150 2.41 -6.43 1.51
CA ASN A 150 2.23 -7.65 2.30
C ASN A 150 1.29 -7.43 3.50
N ILE A 151 1.21 -6.21 4.06
CA ILE A 151 0.24 -5.87 5.12
C ILE A 151 -1.18 -6.05 4.59
N LEU A 152 -1.48 -5.50 3.41
CA LEU A 152 -2.80 -5.61 2.78
C LEU A 152 -3.21 -7.07 2.58
N PHE A 153 -2.30 -7.88 2.04
CA PHE A 153 -2.48 -9.32 1.88
C PHE A 153 -2.81 -10.03 3.21
N LYS A 154 -2.06 -9.79 4.29
CA LYS A 154 -2.27 -10.49 5.56
C LYS A 154 -3.61 -10.18 6.21
N PHE A 155 -4.00 -8.92 6.15
CA PHE A 155 -5.17 -8.48 6.86
C PHE A 155 -6.42 -8.93 6.12
N TYR A 156 -6.60 -8.55 4.86
CA TYR A 156 -7.85 -8.85 4.14
C TYR A 156 -7.68 -9.71 2.89
N GLY A 157 -6.45 -10.01 2.48
CA GLY A 157 -6.21 -11.00 1.44
C GLY A 157 -6.65 -12.41 1.82
N GLU A 158 -6.90 -12.72 3.10
CA GLU A 158 -7.49 -14.01 3.52
C GLU A 158 -9.01 -14.09 3.32
N TYR A 159 -9.69 -12.94 3.40
CA TYR A 159 -11.14 -12.77 3.34
C TYR A 159 -11.52 -11.47 2.58
N PRO A 160 -11.23 -11.38 1.26
CA PRO A 160 -11.43 -10.14 0.51
C PRO A 160 -12.87 -9.93 0.01
N ASP A 161 -13.84 -10.75 0.44
CA ASP A 161 -15.18 -10.80 -0.14
C ASP A 161 -16.10 -9.62 0.22
N MET A 162 -15.76 -8.87 1.28
CA MET A 162 -16.52 -7.75 1.82
C MET A 162 -17.99 -8.09 2.13
N ARG A 163 -18.28 -9.36 2.46
CA ARG A 163 -19.65 -9.86 2.71
C ARG A 163 -19.96 -10.14 4.18
N SER A 164 -18.94 -10.26 5.01
CA SER A 164 -19.09 -10.58 6.43
C SER A 164 -18.51 -9.49 7.32
N LEU A 165 -18.99 -9.38 8.56
CA LEU A 165 -18.38 -8.46 9.54
C LEU A 165 -16.87 -8.74 9.69
N LYS A 166 -16.46 -10.00 9.63
CA LYS A 166 -15.05 -10.40 9.70
C LYS A 166 -14.24 -9.87 8.52
N SER A 167 -14.72 -9.98 7.28
CA SER A 167 -14.01 -9.46 6.10
C SER A 167 -13.92 -7.94 6.15
N TRP A 168 -14.99 -7.27 6.56
CA TRP A 168 -15.03 -5.81 6.72
C TRP A 168 -14.02 -5.31 7.76
N LEU A 169 -14.04 -5.88 8.97
CA LEU A 169 -13.10 -5.48 10.02
C LEU A 169 -11.65 -5.74 9.58
N SER A 170 -11.39 -6.90 8.97
CA SER A 170 -10.05 -7.24 8.51
C SER A 170 -9.55 -6.26 7.44
N TYR A 171 -10.43 -5.84 6.52
CA TYR A 171 -10.13 -4.81 5.53
C TYR A 171 -9.88 -3.45 6.15
N THR A 172 -10.77 -2.97 7.03
CA THR A 172 -10.62 -1.66 7.67
C THR A 172 -9.31 -1.57 8.45
N TYR A 173 -8.97 -2.58 9.26
CA TYR A 173 -7.72 -2.56 10.01
C TYR A 173 -6.48 -2.64 9.10
N GLY A 174 -6.49 -3.53 8.11
CA GLY A 174 -5.37 -3.68 7.18
C GLY A 174 -5.12 -2.44 6.34
N TRP A 175 -6.20 -1.88 5.79
CA TRP A 175 -6.16 -0.68 4.96
C TRP A 175 -5.60 0.51 5.74
N TRP A 176 -6.13 0.79 6.93
CA TRP A 176 -5.68 1.94 7.70
C TRP A 176 -4.27 1.77 8.28
N CYS A 177 -3.88 0.55 8.65
CA CYS A 177 -2.49 0.27 9.03
C CYS A 177 -1.54 0.57 7.87
N TRP A 178 -1.88 0.13 6.66
CA TRP A 178 -1.09 0.39 5.46
C TRP A 178 -1.12 1.87 5.05
N ALA A 179 -2.30 2.49 5.00
CA ALA A 179 -2.49 3.87 4.56
C ALA A 179 -1.74 4.86 5.46
N ILE A 180 -1.84 4.72 6.79
CA ILE A 180 -1.11 5.57 7.74
C ILE A 180 0.39 5.39 7.55
N GLY A 181 0.88 4.14 7.50
CA GLY A 181 2.29 3.85 7.30
C GLY A 181 2.82 4.45 6.00
N THR A 182 2.12 4.24 4.88
CA THR A 182 2.50 4.79 3.57
C THR A 182 2.44 6.31 3.52
N SER A 183 1.41 6.95 4.10
CA SER A 183 1.32 8.40 4.16
C SER A 183 2.45 9.04 4.97
N ILE A 184 2.84 8.42 6.09
CA ILE A 184 3.97 8.87 6.90
C ILE A 184 5.29 8.67 6.15
N VAL A 185 5.51 7.47 5.59
CA VAL A 185 6.74 7.13 4.85
C VAL A 185 6.93 8.07 3.65
N TRP A 186 5.91 8.24 2.80
CA TRP A 186 6.00 9.10 1.63
C TRP A 186 6.21 10.57 1.99
N THR A 187 5.47 11.09 2.98
CA THR A 187 5.66 12.47 3.46
C THR A 187 7.06 12.67 4.04
N THR A 188 7.63 11.67 4.69
CA THR A 188 9.01 11.77 5.20
C THR A 188 10.01 11.77 4.05
N THR A 189 9.87 10.85 3.10
CA THR A 189 10.80 10.71 1.96
C THR A 189 10.81 11.97 1.09
N ILE A 190 9.66 12.58 0.80
CA ILE A 190 9.59 13.78 -0.05
C ILE A 190 10.29 14.99 0.60
N VAL A 191 10.30 15.07 1.94
CA VAL A 191 11.05 16.09 2.69
C VAL A 191 12.54 15.80 2.66
N LEU A 192 12.95 14.54 2.87
CA LEU A 192 14.36 14.14 2.84
C LEU A 192 15.00 14.34 1.46
N GLU A 193 14.21 14.22 0.38
CA GLU A 193 14.66 14.55 -0.97
C GLU A 193 14.66 16.04 -1.30
N GLY A 194 14.17 16.89 -0.39
CA GLY A 194 14.11 18.33 -0.61
C GLY A 194 13.14 18.78 -1.70
N ILE A 195 12.17 17.93 -2.09
CA ILE A 195 11.20 18.24 -3.15
C ILE A 195 10.18 19.27 -2.66
N ILE A 196 9.75 19.17 -1.40
CA ILE A 196 8.76 20.05 -0.78
C ILE A 196 9.27 20.50 0.60
N PRO A 197 9.10 21.78 0.99
CA PRO A 197 9.43 22.25 2.33
C PRO A 197 8.71 21.46 3.42
N LEU A 198 9.36 21.32 4.59
CA LEU A 198 8.88 20.58 5.75
C LEU A 198 7.44 20.94 6.12
N GLU A 199 7.14 22.24 6.15
CA GLU A 199 5.85 22.79 6.56
C GLU A 199 4.74 22.38 5.61
N VAL A 200 5.00 22.42 4.30
CA VAL A 200 4.02 22.07 3.27
C VAL A 200 3.81 20.56 3.21
N ALA A 201 4.88 19.78 3.38
CA ALA A 201 4.82 18.32 3.38
C ALA A 201 3.96 17.78 4.53
N TRP A 202 4.23 18.22 5.76
CA TRP A 202 3.55 17.73 6.96
C TRP A 202 2.22 18.42 7.26
N SER A 203 1.74 19.29 6.37
CA SER A 203 0.40 19.89 6.47
C SER A 203 -0.44 19.57 5.24
N ALA A 204 -0.26 20.31 4.15
CA ALA A 204 -1.07 20.22 2.94
C ALA A 204 -0.89 18.89 2.20
N TYR A 205 0.35 18.44 2.02
CA TYR A 205 0.64 17.19 1.30
C TYR A 205 0.14 15.96 2.07
N LEU A 206 0.42 15.86 3.38
CA LEU A 206 -0.12 14.79 4.22
C LEU A 206 -1.66 14.81 4.28
N GLY A 207 -2.28 16.00 4.32
CA GLY A 207 -3.73 16.17 4.21
C GLY A 207 -4.29 15.63 2.90
N LEU A 208 -3.65 15.97 1.78
CA LEU A 208 -4.03 15.46 0.46
C LEU A 208 -3.86 13.93 0.37
N LEU A 209 -2.73 13.40 0.85
CA LEU A 209 -2.51 11.95 0.90
C LEU A 209 -3.58 11.25 1.73
N THR A 210 -3.96 11.81 2.88
CA THR A 210 -5.02 11.25 3.72
C THR A 210 -6.35 11.19 2.96
N LEU A 211 -6.71 12.26 2.23
CA LEU A 211 -7.90 12.27 1.38
C LEU A 211 -7.85 11.23 0.25
N VAL A 212 -6.69 11.09 -0.41
CA VAL A 212 -6.48 10.06 -1.44
C VAL A 212 -6.68 8.67 -0.83
N MET A 213 -6.08 8.40 0.33
CA MET A 213 -6.21 7.10 1.01
C MET A 213 -7.64 6.82 1.49
N MET A 214 -8.38 7.83 1.95
CA MET A 214 -9.81 7.71 2.27
C MET A 214 -10.65 7.40 1.03
N THR A 215 -10.30 7.98 -0.11
CA THR A 215 -11.03 7.74 -1.36
C THR A 215 -10.74 6.35 -1.91
N LEU A 216 -9.46 5.95 -1.92
CA LEU A 216 -9.05 4.61 -2.30
C LEU A 216 -9.62 3.55 -1.35
N TYR A 217 -9.79 3.84 -0.05
CA TYR A 217 -10.48 2.97 0.91
C TYR A 217 -11.88 2.61 0.41
N MET A 218 -12.66 3.62 0.00
CA MET A 218 -14.04 3.41 -0.46
C MET A 218 -14.10 2.71 -1.81
N LEU A 219 -13.22 3.09 -2.75
CA LEU A 219 -13.18 2.47 -4.07
C LEU A 219 -12.75 1.00 -4.00
N ASN A 220 -11.72 0.68 -3.21
CA ASN A 220 -11.23 -0.68 -3.10
C ASN A 220 -12.24 -1.62 -2.44
N ILE A 221 -13.11 -1.14 -1.54
CA ILE A 221 -14.26 -1.94 -1.06
C ILE A 221 -15.11 -2.41 -2.24
N VAL A 222 -15.50 -1.47 -3.11
CA VAL A 222 -16.35 -1.75 -4.27
C VAL A 222 -15.66 -2.73 -5.22
N PHE A 223 -14.39 -2.49 -5.54
CA PHE A 223 -13.63 -3.39 -6.40
C PHE A 223 -13.44 -4.77 -5.79
N LEU A 224 -13.09 -4.88 -4.51
CA LEU A 224 -12.93 -6.17 -3.84
C LEU A 224 -14.25 -6.96 -3.84
N TYR A 225 -15.36 -6.30 -3.50
CA TYR A 225 -16.70 -6.91 -3.50
C TYR A 225 -17.12 -7.43 -4.89
N LEU A 226 -16.87 -6.66 -5.95
CA LEU A 226 -17.27 -7.00 -7.32
C LEU A 226 -16.32 -8.00 -7.99
N LEU A 227 -15.01 -7.86 -7.78
CA LEU A 227 -13.99 -8.66 -8.45
C LEU A 227 -13.76 -10.00 -7.76
N TYR A 228 -13.96 -10.10 -6.44
CA TYR A 228 -13.69 -11.36 -5.73
C TYR A 228 -14.42 -12.58 -6.32
N PRO A 229 -15.74 -12.53 -6.63
CA PRO A 229 -16.44 -13.65 -7.25
C PRO A 229 -15.87 -14.03 -8.62
N ILE A 230 -15.41 -13.03 -9.40
CA ILE A 230 -14.81 -13.25 -10.72
C ILE A 230 -13.47 -13.97 -10.55
N PHE A 231 -12.59 -13.47 -9.69
CA PHE A 231 -11.28 -14.07 -9.45
C PHE A 231 -11.41 -15.48 -8.89
N LYS A 232 -12.39 -15.73 -8.02
CA LYS A 232 -12.74 -17.06 -7.54
C LYS A 232 -13.22 -17.99 -8.66
N LYS A 233 -14.11 -17.52 -9.54
CA LYS A 233 -14.65 -18.32 -10.65
C LYS A 233 -13.57 -18.80 -11.63
N TYR A 234 -12.50 -18.02 -11.80
CA TYR A 234 -11.40 -18.34 -12.71
C TYR A 234 -10.17 -18.94 -12.01
N ASP A 235 -10.31 -19.39 -10.76
CA ASP A 235 -9.22 -19.93 -9.94
C ASP A 235 -8.02 -18.98 -9.82
N LEU A 236 -8.23 -17.68 -9.92
CA LEU A 236 -7.17 -16.68 -9.90
C LEU A 236 -6.76 -16.26 -8.49
N TYR A 237 -7.50 -16.70 -7.47
CA TYR A 237 -7.25 -16.36 -6.09
C TYR A 237 -6.12 -17.20 -5.50
N TRP A 238 -5.13 -16.54 -4.91
CA TRP A 238 -3.89 -17.16 -4.41
C TRP A 238 -4.14 -18.30 -3.42
N LYS A 239 -5.18 -18.20 -2.59
CA LYS A 239 -5.48 -19.16 -1.51
C LYS A 239 -5.94 -20.52 -2.02
N ASP A 240 -6.44 -20.55 -3.26
CA ASP A 240 -6.92 -21.78 -3.89
C ASP A 240 -5.75 -22.61 -4.45
N ILE A 241 -4.52 -22.07 -4.43
CA ILE A 241 -3.33 -22.80 -4.83
C ILE A 241 -2.80 -23.62 -3.62
N PRO A 242 -2.71 -24.96 -3.73
CA PRO A 242 -2.25 -25.79 -2.61
C PRO A 242 -0.82 -25.44 -2.18
N ASN A 243 -0.64 -25.28 -0.87
CA ASN A 243 0.63 -24.92 -0.24
C ASN A 243 1.26 -23.65 -0.82
N PHE A 244 0.44 -22.67 -1.24
CA PHE A 244 0.96 -21.42 -1.78
C PHE A 244 1.83 -20.68 -0.76
N TYR A 245 1.37 -20.58 0.49
CA TYR A 245 2.17 -20.14 1.63
C TYR A 245 2.23 -21.21 2.71
N ALA A 246 3.41 -21.40 3.28
CA ALA A 246 3.59 -22.10 4.55
C ALA A 246 4.33 -21.18 5.54
N TYR A 247 3.89 -21.18 6.79
CA TYR A 247 4.52 -20.43 7.87
C TYR A 247 5.14 -21.39 8.87
N THR A 248 6.38 -21.14 9.28
CA THR A 248 7.05 -21.88 10.35
C THR A 248 7.51 -20.90 11.43
N TYR A 249 7.10 -21.08 12.69
CA TYR A 249 7.60 -20.24 13.78
C TYR A 249 9.11 -20.47 13.97
N VAL A 250 9.85 -19.37 14.08
CA VAL A 250 11.31 -19.39 14.31
C VAL A 250 11.62 -18.96 15.72
N PHE A 251 10.91 -17.93 16.21
CA PHE A 251 10.97 -17.49 17.60
C PHE A 251 9.53 -17.32 18.12
N PRO A 252 9.11 -18.13 19.12
CA PRO A 252 7.79 -18.05 19.72
C PRO A 252 7.68 -16.92 20.74
#